data_AF-A0A5U3HQJ8-F1
#
_entry.id   AF-A0A5U3HQJ8-F1
#
_cell.length_a   1.000
_cell.length_b   1.000
_cell.length_c   1.000
_cell.angle_alpha   90.00
_cell.angle_beta   90.00
_cell.angle_gamma   90.00
#
_symmetry.space_group_name_H-M   'P 1'
#
loop_
_entity.id
_entity.type
_entity.pdbx_description
1 polymer ?
#
loop_
_entity_poly.entity_id
_entity_poly.type
_entity_poly.pdbx_seq_one_letter_code
_entity_poly.pdbx_strand_id
1 'polypeptide(L)'
;MSNTNSGLLGIKDIVFMNVIAILSLRQIPNVAPYGASAMLLWVIAAFCLFFPLAMVCGELSTGWPKDGGIFVWIKEAFGKRIAWIVVVCFLFSCVLFFPLMLQFGFTALGYMIGGGLAENKAFIGIGSAVIFWLLTLMNIRGMEWTKIINSISAWCGVFIPSAILILLAVVWLCTGHQMQTDYTTAKNWIPDLGHWDTIVFLSSMMFAFAGLEVAPMI
;
A
#
# COMPACT_ATOMS: atom_id res chain seq x y z
N MET A 1 32.49 25.59 -10.17
CA MET A 1 32.12 25.32 -8.77
C MET A 1 30.64 25.67 -8.61
N SER A 2 29.74 24.68 -8.55
CA SER A 2 28.34 24.88 -8.15
C SER A 2 27.82 23.53 -7.66
N ASN A 3 27.61 23.45 -6.35
CA ASN A 3 27.31 22.28 -5.54
C ASN A 3 26.16 21.40 -6.10
N THR A 4 26.50 20.22 -6.61
CA THR A 4 25.62 19.05 -6.62
C THR A 4 25.51 18.50 -5.20
N ASN A 5 24.51 18.94 -4.44
CA ASN A 5 24.09 18.30 -3.19
C ASN A 5 23.41 16.96 -3.53
N SER A 6 24.21 15.92 -3.74
CA SER A 6 23.77 14.56 -4.07
C SER A 6 23.44 13.70 -2.84
N GLY A 7 22.73 14.24 -1.85
CA GLY A 7 22.50 13.53 -0.58
C GLY A 7 21.24 13.88 0.21
N LEU A 8 20.43 14.84 -0.23
CA LEU A 8 19.19 15.22 0.47
C LEU A 8 18.01 15.03 -0.49
N LEU A 9 17.15 14.06 -0.17
CA LEU A 9 15.87 13.89 -0.84
C LEU A 9 15.09 15.21 -0.77
N GLY A 10 14.74 15.77 -1.93
CA GLY A 10 13.92 16.98 -1.95
C GLY A 10 12.52 16.69 -1.40
N ILE A 11 11.82 17.71 -0.90
CA ILE A 11 10.43 17.58 -0.42
C ILE A 11 9.54 16.89 -1.47
N LYS A 12 9.76 17.22 -2.75
CA LYS A 12 9.05 16.60 -3.87
C LYS A 12 9.34 15.10 -3.98
N ASP A 13 10.59 14.69 -3.83
CA ASP A 13 11.00 13.27 -3.92
C ASP A 13 10.43 12.47 -2.74
N ILE A 14 10.41 13.06 -1.54
CA ILE A 14 9.79 12.45 -0.34
C ILE A 14 8.28 12.29 -0.53
N VAL A 15 7.61 13.31 -1.08
CA VAL A 15 6.17 13.22 -1.39
C VAL A 15 5.91 12.13 -2.42
N PHE A 16 6.68 12.08 -3.51
CA PHE A 16 6.52 11.03 -4.52
C PHE A 16 6.79 9.63 -3.95
N MET A 17 7.80 9.47 -3.10
CA MET A 17 8.10 8.19 -2.45
C MET A 17 6.93 7.72 -1.56
N ASN A 18 6.35 8.62 -0.78
CA ASN A 18 5.19 8.30 0.06
C ASN A 18 3.93 8.00 -0.77
N VAL A 19 3.68 8.77 -1.83
CA VAL A 19 2.56 8.50 -2.75
C VAL A 19 2.70 7.11 -3.36
N ILE A 20 3.89 6.73 -3.82
CA ILE A 20 4.16 5.39 -4.37
C ILE A 20 3.94 4.30 -3.33
N ALA A 21 4.35 4.54 -2.08
CA ALA A 21 4.18 3.58 -0.99
C ALA A 21 2.70 3.31 -0.67
N ILE A 22 1.85 4.35 -0.76
CA ILE A 22 0.42 4.27 -0.44
C ILE A 22 -0.39 3.75 -1.64
N LEU A 23 0.03 4.06 -2.87
CA LEU A 23 -0.76 3.77 -4.07
C LEU A 23 -0.70 2.28 -4.43
N SER A 24 -1.73 1.53 -4.00
CA SER A 24 -1.85 0.09 -4.24
C SER A 24 -3.06 -0.24 -5.12
N LEU A 25 -2.81 -0.69 -6.34
CA LEU A 25 -3.84 -1.14 -7.29
C LEU A 25 -4.70 -2.29 -6.78
N ARG A 26 -4.14 -3.14 -5.90
CA ARG A 26 -4.83 -4.29 -5.29
C ARG A 26 -6.08 -3.87 -4.52
N GLN A 27 -6.13 -2.65 -3.99
CA GLN A 27 -7.27 -2.22 -3.20
C GLN A 27 -8.49 -1.89 -4.07
N ILE A 28 -8.31 -1.62 -5.37
CA ILE A 28 -9.41 -1.20 -6.26
C ILE A 28 -10.51 -2.27 -6.37
N PRO A 29 -10.21 -3.58 -6.60
CA PRO A 29 -11.24 -4.62 -6.63
C PRO A 29 -11.97 -4.81 -5.30
N ASN A 30 -11.29 -4.63 -4.17
CA ASN A 30 -11.93 -4.73 -2.85
C ASN A 30 -12.91 -3.58 -2.59
N VAL A 31 -12.69 -2.44 -3.23
CA VAL A 31 -13.48 -1.22 -3.10
C VAL A 31 -14.69 -1.22 -4.06
N ALA A 32 -14.57 -1.87 -5.22
CA ALA A 32 -15.60 -1.86 -6.26
C ALA A 32 -17.02 -2.27 -5.80
N PRO A 33 -17.22 -3.29 -4.93
CA PRO A 33 -18.56 -3.70 -4.48
C PRO A 33 -19.32 -2.63 -3.69
N TYR A 34 -18.62 -1.69 -3.05
CA TYR A 34 -19.21 -0.64 -2.22
C TYR A 34 -19.68 0.58 -3.02
N GLY A 35 -19.36 0.63 -4.31
CA GLY A 35 -19.85 1.66 -5.22
C GLY A 35 -19.54 3.09 -4.78
N ALA A 36 -20.53 3.99 -4.87
CA ALA A 36 -20.36 5.41 -4.55
C ALA A 36 -19.99 5.68 -3.08
N SER A 37 -20.44 4.83 -2.16
CA SER A 37 -20.15 4.97 -0.72
C SER A 37 -18.67 4.80 -0.37
N ALA A 38 -17.92 4.09 -1.21
CA ALA A 38 -16.48 3.91 -1.05
C ALA A 38 -15.72 5.24 -1.03
N MET A 39 -16.15 6.21 -1.84
CA MET A 39 -15.47 7.50 -1.94
C MET A 39 -15.55 8.27 -0.62
N LEU A 40 -16.72 8.30 0.03
CA LEU A 40 -16.87 8.90 1.34
C LEU A 40 -16.08 8.14 2.41
N LEU A 41 -16.07 6.80 2.36
CA LEU A 41 -15.28 5.99 3.28
C LEU A 41 -13.77 6.27 3.14
N TRP A 42 -13.27 6.56 1.93
CA TRP A 42 -11.86 6.91 1.69
C TRP A 42 -11.53 8.28 2.26
N VAL A 43 -12.44 9.24 2.10
CA VAL A 43 -12.31 10.55 2.72
C VAL A 43 -12.32 10.43 4.25
N ILE A 44 -13.25 9.66 4.82
CA ILE A 44 -13.32 9.44 6.28
C ILE A 44 -12.04 8.76 6.78
N ALA A 45 -11.56 7.71 6.12
CA ALA A 45 -10.31 7.04 6.50
C ALA A 45 -9.11 7.99 6.41
N ALA A 46 -9.07 8.85 5.40
CA ALA A 46 -8.00 9.84 5.23
C ALA A 46 -8.00 10.88 6.36
N PHE A 47 -9.16 11.42 6.72
CA PHE A 47 -9.24 12.44 7.78
C PHE A 47 -9.14 11.86 9.20
N CYS A 48 -9.71 10.69 9.46
CA CYS A 48 -9.74 10.11 10.80
C CYS A 48 -8.44 9.37 11.16
N LEU A 49 -7.71 8.81 10.18
CA LEU A 49 -6.50 8.03 10.44
C LEU A 49 -5.27 8.62 9.76
N PHE A 50 -5.30 8.77 8.44
CA PHE A 50 -4.09 9.12 7.68
C PHE A 50 -3.53 10.49 8.08
N PHE A 51 -4.39 11.51 8.19
CA PHE A 51 -3.96 12.86 8.54
C PHE A 51 -3.43 12.96 9.97
N PRO A 52 -4.12 12.47 11.01
CA PRO A 52 -3.56 12.41 12.37
C PRO A 52 -2.27 11.59 12.45
N LEU A 53 -2.22 10.44 11.78
CA LEU A 53 -1.03 9.59 11.75
C LEU A 53 0.17 10.33 11.13
N ALA A 54 -0.02 11.00 10.00
CA ALA A 54 1.02 11.78 9.34
C ALA A 54 1.55 12.92 10.22
N MET A 55 0.67 13.64 10.93
CA MET A 55 1.07 14.69 11.86
C MET A 55 1.89 14.13 13.03
N VAL A 56 1.44 13.02 13.63
CA VAL A 56 2.14 12.36 14.73
C VAL A 56 3.51 11.86 14.26
N CYS A 57 3.58 11.17 13.12
CA CYS A 57 4.85 10.71 12.56
C CYS A 57 5.79 11.89 12.24
N GLY A 58 5.28 13.01 11.72
CA GLY A 58 6.08 14.22 11.45
C GLY A 58 6.67 14.85 12.71
N GLU A 59 5.85 15.03 13.75
CA GLU A 59 6.29 15.56 15.05
C GLU A 59 7.31 14.63 15.71
N LEU A 60 7.07 13.31 15.71
CA LEU A 60 8.02 12.38 16.35
C LEU A 60 9.34 12.23 15.59
N SER A 61 9.30 12.29 14.25
CA SER A 61 10.53 12.23 13.43
C SER A 61 11.43 13.45 13.65
N THR A 62 10.84 14.63 13.87
CA THR A 62 11.59 15.86 14.13
C THR A 62 11.98 16.03 15.60
N GLY A 63 11.13 15.59 16.52
CA GLY A 63 11.36 15.68 17.97
C GLY A 63 12.43 14.70 18.50
N TRP A 64 12.52 13.50 17.93
CA TRP A 64 13.51 12.49 18.32
C TRP A 64 14.27 11.96 17.09
N PRO A 65 15.29 12.70 16.60
CA PRO A 65 16.06 12.35 15.41
C PRO A 65 17.05 11.20 15.63
N LYS A 66 16.82 10.33 16.61
CA LYS A 66 17.67 9.16 16.88
C LYS A 66 17.30 8.05 15.90
N ASP A 67 18.31 7.43 15.29
CA ASP A 67 18.13 6.27 14.42
C ASP A 67 17.41 5.14 15.16
N GLY A 68 16.27 4.70 14.62
CA GLY A 68 15.45 3.61 15.16
C GLY A 68 13.94 3.85 15.12
N GLY A 69 13.48 5.01 14.64
CA GLY A 69 12.08 5.31 14.30
C GLY A 69 11.07 4.88 15.37
N ILE A 70 10.09 4.05 14.98
CA ILE A 70 8.99 3.59 15.85
C ILE A 70 9.49 2.97 17.17
N PHE A 71 10.60 2.23 17.14
CA PHE A 71 11.15 1.63 18.36
C PHE A 71 11.57 2.69 19.38
N VAL A 72 12.28 3.72 18.92
CA VAL A 72 12.78 4.79 19.78
C VAL A 72 11.63 5.59 20.35
N TRP A 73 10.68 5.96 19.50
CA TRP A 73 9.48 6.71 19.87
C TRP A 73 8.70 6.03 21.00
N ILE A 74 8.44 4.73 20.87
CA ILE A 74 7.68 3.97 21.87
C ILE A 74 8.53 3.70 23.11
N LYS A 75 9.85 3.50 22.95
CA LYS A 75 10.75 3.28 24.07
C LYS A 75 10.84 4.50 24.97
N GLU A 76 10.87 5.71 24.40
CA GLU A 76 10.94 6.95 25.17
C GLU A 76 9.61 7.24 25.90
N ALA A 77 8.47 6.93 25.28
CA ALA A 77 7.15 7.18 25.86
C ALA A 77 6.69 6.12 26.87
N PHE A 78 6.87 4.84 26.54
CA PHE A 78 6.28 3.69 27.26
C PHE A 78 7.33 2.73 27.86
N GLY A 79 8.61 2.98 27.63
CA GLY A 79 9.70 2.17 28.13
C GLY A 79 10.07 0.96 27.25
N LYS A 80 11.18 0.32 27.60
CA LYS A 80 11.84 -0.71 26.76
C LYS A 80 10.99 -1.97 26.51
N ARG A 81 10.17 -2.40 27.48
CA ARG A 81 9.37 -3.64 27.36
C ARG A 81 8.27 -3.50 26.31
N ILE A 82 7.53 -2.40 26.33
CA ILE A 82 6.43 -2.16 25.39
C ILE A 82 7.00 -1.94 23.99
N ALA A 83 8.07 -1.15 23.85
CA ALA A 83 8.73 -0.94 22.58
C ALA A 83 9.19 -2.24 21.91
N TRP A 84 9.72 -3.20 22.70
CA TRP A 84 10.11 -4.50 22.17
C TRP A 84 8.91 -5.30 21.63
N ILE A 85 7.79 -5.32 22.36
CA ILE A 85 6.56 -6.00 21.90
C ILE A 85 6.07 -5.39 20.58
N VAL A 86 6.00 -4.05 20.49
CA VAL A 86 5.49 -3.40 19.28
C VAL A 86 6.38 -3.66 18.07
N VAL A 87 7.70 -3.61 18.22
CA VAL A 87 8.62 -3.92 17.11
C VAL A 87 8.51 -5.38 16.68
N VAL A 88 8.35 -6.31 17.62
CA VAL A 88 8.13 -7.72 17.29
C VAL A 88 6.81 -7.91 16.54
N CYS A 89 5.73 -7.29 17.01
CA CYS A 89 4.44 -7.29 16.30
C CYS A 89 4.58 -6.71 14.89
N PHE A 90 5.25 -5.57 14.74
CA PHE A 90 5.50 -4.95 13.44
C PHE A 90 6.30 -5.87 12.52
N LEU A 91 7.34 -6.53 13.03
CA LEU A 91 8.12 -7.51 12.28
C LEU A 91 7.23 -8.67 11.78
N PHE A 92 6.39 -9.24 12.64
CA PHE A 92 5.45 -10.29 12.24
C PHE A 92 4.46 -9.79 11.19
N SER A 93 3.94 -8.56 11.33
CA SER A 93 3.08 -7.95 10.32
C SER A 93 3.78 -7.85 8.96
N CYS A 94 5.04 -7.39 8.91
CA CYS A 94 5.82 -7.34 7.67
C CYS A 94 6.06 -8.73 7.06
N VAL A 95 6.41 -9.72 7.91
CA VAL A 95 6.67 -11.11 7.46
C VAL A 95 5.42 -11.75 6.89
N LEU A 96 4.23 -11.49 7.46
CA LEU A 96 2.97 -12.01 6.94
C LEU A 96 2.48 -11.24 5.70
N PHE A 97 2.78 -9.94 5.62
CA PHE A 97 2.39 -9.10 4.49
C PHE A 97 3.10 -9.51 3.19
N PHE A 98 4.37 -9.91 3.26
CA PHE A 98 5.17 -10.18 2.07
C PHE A 98 4.67 -11.39 1.24
N PRO A 99 4.37 -12.58 1.83
CA PRO A 99 3.74 -13.69 1.11
C PRO A 99 2.39 -13.32 0.51
N LEU A 100 1.58 -12.51 1.20
CA LEU A 100 0.28 -12.05 0.69
C LEU A 100 0.44 -11.22 -0.60
N MET A 101 1.47 -10.38 -0.67
CA MET A 101 1.79 -9.62 -1.89
C MET A 101 2.24 -10.52 -3.04
N LEU A 102 3.09 -11.50 -2.74
CA LEU A 102 3.57 -12.46 -3.74
C LEU A 102 2.43 -13.31 -4.30
N GLN A 103 1.53 -13.75 -3.44
CA GLN A 103 0.34 -14.50 -3.83
C GLN A 103 -0.53 -13.68 -4.79
N PHE A 104 -0.79 -12.40 -4.48
CA PHE A 104 -1.52 -11.50 -5.39
C PHE A 104 -0.83 -11.38 -6.76
N GLY A 105 0.50 -11.21 -6.78
CA GLY A 105 1.28 -11.16 -8.02
C GLY A 105 1.18 -12.45 -8.85
N PHE A 106 1.26 -13.62 -8.21
CA PHE A 106 1.13 -14.92 -8.89
C PHE A 106 -0.28 -15.17 -9.41
N THR A 107 -1.32 -14.75 -8.67
CA THR A 107 -2.70 -14.81 -9.17
C THR A 107 -2.88 -13.93 -10.40
N ALA A 108 -2.32 -12.71 -10.40
CA ALA A 108 -2.36 -11.82 -11.57
C ALA A 108 -1.63 -12.42 -12.79
N LEU A 109 -0.45 -13.02 -12.58
CA LEU A 109 0.26 -13.76 -13.64
C LEU A 109 -0.53 -14.99 -14.13
N GLY A 110 -1.21 -15.69 -13.22
CA GLY A 110 -2.12 -16.78 -13.55
C GLY A 110 -3.22 -16.33 -14.51
N TYR A 111 -3.85 -15.19 -14.24
CA TYR A 111 -4.87 -14.62 -15.13
C TYR A 111 -4.34 -14.25 -16.51
N MET A 112 -3.05 -13.88 -16.64
CA MET A 112 -2.43 -13.62 -17.95
C MET A 112 -2.18 -14.89 -18.78
N ILE A 113 -1.80 -16.01 -18.13
CA ILE A 113 -1.43 -17.26 -18.81
C ILE A 113 -2.67 -18.12 -19.11
N GLY A 114 -3.66 -18.10 -18.21
CA GLY A 114 -4.94 -18.78 -18.39
C GLY A 114 -5.70 -18.92 -17.07
N GLY A 115 -7.01 -18.67 -17.08
CA GLY A 115 -7.85 -18.64 -15.87
C GLY A 115 -7.77 -19.89 -15.00
N GLY A 116 -7.54 -21.07 -15.58
CA GLY A 116 -7.37 -22.32 -14.82
C GLY A 116 -6.09 -22.39 -13.98
N LEU A 117 -5.04 -21.62 -14.31
CA LEU A 117 -3.83 -21.49 -13.48
C LEU A 117 -4.02 -20.48 -12.35
N ALA A 118 -4.87 -19.47 -12.53
CA ALA A 118 -5.16 -18.44 -11.53
C ALA A 118 -5.91 -18.97 -10.31
N GLU A 119 -6.64 -20.09 -10.45
CA GLU A 119 -7.35 -20.75 -9.35
C GLU A 119 -6.56 -21.92 -8.74
N ASN A 120 -5.46 -22.33 -9.36
CA ASN A 120 -4.66 -23.44 -8.88
C ASN A 120 -3.82 -23.03 -7.67
N LYS A 121 -4.29 -23.43 -6.47
CA LYS A 121 -3.64 -23.15 -5.18
C LYS A 121 -2.20 -23.66 -5.11
N ALA A 122 -1.87 -24.77 -5.79
CA ALA A 122 -0.52 -25.32 -5.79
C ALA A 122 0.45 -24.45 -6.62
N PHE A 123 0.00 -23.95 -7.77
CA PHE A 123 0.81 -23.03 -8.60
C PHE A 123 1.12 -21.73 -7.84
N ILE A 124 0.10 -21.13 -7.24
CA ILE A 124 0.24 -19.89 -6.47
C ILE A 124 1.13 -20.10 -5.24
N GLY A 125 0.87 -21.16 -4.45
CA GLY A 125 1.61 -21.41 -3.22
C GLY A 125 3.09 -21.76 -3.46
N ILE A 126 3.36 -22.69 -4.38
CA ILE A 126 4.73 -23.11 -4.68
C ILE A 126 5.47 -21.97 -5.41
N GLY A 127 4.82 -21.31 -6.38
CA GLY A 127 5.40 -20.20 -7.13
C GLY A 127 5.79 -19.02 -6.24
N SER A 128 4.88 -18.61 -5.34
CA SER A 128 5.16 -17.55 -4.36
C SER A 128 6.27 -17.93 -3.37
N ALA A 129 6.34 -19.19 -2.93
CA ALA A 129 7.42 -19.64 -2.05
C ALA A 129 8.79 -19.67 -2.76
N VAL A 130 8.85 -20.10 -4.02
CA VAL A 130 10.09 -20.11 -4.81
C VAL A 130 10.58 -18.69 -5.06
N ILE A 131 9.71 -17.77 -5.49
CA ILE A 131 10.12 -16.39 -5.73
C ILE A 131 10.55 -15.70 -4.44
N PHE A 132 9.90 -16.01 -3.30
CA PHE A 132 10.25 -15.48 -1.99
C PHE A 132 11.72 -15.76 -1.67
N TRP A 133 12.14 -17.02 -1.82
CA TRP A 133 13.52 -17.42 -1.56
C TRP A 133 14.49 -16.83 -2.57
N LEU A 134 14.11 -16.74 -3.85
CA LEU A 134 14.94 -16.08 -4.87
C LEU A 134 15.19 -14.61 -4.52
N LEU A 135 14.13 -13.85 -4.19
CA LEU A 135 14.24 -12.44 -3.80
C LEU A 135 15.08 -12.29 -2.52
N THR A 136 14.92 -13.19 -1.55
CA THR A 136 15.73 -13.21 -0.33
C THR A 136 17.21 -13.44 -0.65
N LEU A 137 17.54 -14.42 -1.49
CA LEU A 137 18.92 -14.70 -1.90
C LEU A 137 19.55 -13.57 -2.72
N MET A 138 18.75 -12.87 -3.52
CA MET A 138 19.18 -11.67 -4.24
C MET A 138 19.47 -10.52 -3.28
N ASN A 139 18.62 -10.33 -2.27
CA ASN A 139 18.79 -9.27 -1.27
C ASN A 139 20.10 -9.44 -0.48
N ILE A 140 20.49 -10.68 -0.16
CA ILE A 140 21.75 -10.99 0.53
C ILE A 140 22.99 -10.63 -0.32
N ARG A 141 22.89 -10.61 -1.66
CA ARG A 141 24.02 -10.40 -2.58
C ARG A 141 24.30 -8.94 -2.95
N GLY A 142 23.46 -7.97 -2.55
CA GLY A 142 23.72 -6.54 -2.72
C GLY A 142 22.48 -5.71 -3.03
N MET A 143 22.37 -4.53 -2.41
CA MET A 143 21.20 -3.64 -2.49
C MET A 143 21.07 -2.85 -3.81
N GLU A 144 22.13 -2.77 -4.63
CA GLU A 144 22.08 -2.00 -5.89
C GLU A 144 21.07 -2.57 -6.89
N TRP A 145 21.02 -3.91 -7.02
CA TRP A 145 20.03 -4.59 -7.86
C TRP A 145 18.60 -4.40 -7.35
N THR A 146 18.42 -4.42 -6.02
CA THR A 146 17.11 -4.20 -5.40
C THR A 146 16.55 -2.82 -5.74
N LYS A 147 17.40 -1.78 -5.79
CA LYS A 147 16.97 -0.42 -6.13
C LYS A 147 16.45 -0.32 -7.57
N ILE A 148 17.16 -0.94 -8.52
CA ILE A 148 16.76 -0.95 -9.93
C ILE A 148 15.46 -1.74 -10.11
N ILE A 149 15.37 -2.92 -9.50
CA ILE A 149 14.17 -3.78 -9.55
C ILE A 149 12.97 -3.03 -8.97
N ASN A 150 13.13 -2.33 -7.85
CA ASN A 150 12.04 -1.57 -7.22
C ASN A 150 11.57 -0.39 -8.08
N SER A 151 12.50 0.32 -8.74
CA SER A 151 12.12 1.40 -9.65
C SER A 151 11.36 0.88 -10.86
N ILE A 152 11.81 -0.22 -11.47
CA ILE A 152 11.15 -0.81 -12.64
C ILE A 152 9.79 -1.39 -12.25
N SER A 153 9.69 -2.07 -11.10
CA SER A 153 8.44 -2.64 -10.62
C SER A 153 7.41 -1.57 -10.27
N ALA A 154 7.81 -0.43 -9.72
CA ALA A 154 6.89 0.68 -9.45
C ALA A 154 6.28 1.24 -10.76
N TRP A 155 7.10 1.47 -11.77
CA TRP A 155 6.63 1.99 -13.07
C TRP A 155 5.77 0.97 -13.82
N CYS A 156 6.25 -0.27 -13.95
CA CYS A 156 5.56 -1.31 -14.70
C CYS A 156 4.34 -1.88 -13.96
N GLY A 157 4.42 -2.01 -12.65
CA GLY A 157 3.40 -2.65 -11.82
C GLY A 157 2.30 -1.72 -11.34
N VAL A 158 2.59 -0.43 -11.11
CA VAL A 158 1.62 0.49 -10.51
C VAL A 158 1.25 1.61 -11.48
N PHE A 159 2.21 2.39 -11.98
CA PHE A 159 1.90 3.59 -12.77
C PHE A 159 1.28 3.26 -14.13
N ILE A 160 1.89 2.36 -14.89
CA ILE A 160 1.40 2.00 -16.23
C ILE A 160 -0.01 1.38 -16.16
N PRO A 161 -0.28 0.36 -15.31
CA PRO A 161 -1.62 -0.22 -15.24
C PRO A 161 -2.66 0.77 -14.69
N SER A 162 -2.29 1.65 -13.75
CA SER A 162 -3.18 2.72 -13.28
C SER A 162 -3.57 3.66 -14.41
N ALA A 163 -2.60 4.11 -15.22
CA ALA A 163 -2.87 4.99 -16.35
C ALA A 163 -3.77 4.32 -17.40
N ILE A 164 -3.52 3.05 -17.73
CA ILE A 164 -4.35 2.28 -18.66
C ILE A 164 -5.78 2.15 -18.13
N LEU A 165 -5.96 1.85 -16.83
CA LEU A 165 -7.28 1.74 -16.22
C LEU A 165 -8.05 3.07 -16.28
N ILE A 166 -7.39 4.20 -16.02
CA ILE A 166 -8.00 5.53 -16.11
C ILE A 166 -8.43 5.81 -17.57
N LEU A 167 -7.56 5.54 -18.54
CA LEU A 167 -7.89 5.74 -19.96
C LEU A 167 -9.07 4.88 -20.40
N LEU A 168 -9.09 3.59 -20.02
CA LEU A 168 -10.20 2.69 -20.31
C LEU A 168 -11.50 3.17 -19.66
N ALA A 169 -11.45 3.66 -18.42
CA ALA A 169 -12.61 4.22 -17.74
C ALA A 169 -13.16 5.46 -18.48
N VAL A 170 -12.28 6.36 -18.94
CA VAL A 170 -12.69 7.55 -19.72
C VAL A 170 -13.31 7.14 -21.07
N VAL A 171 -12.68 6.20 -21.79
CA VAL A 171 -13.23 5.69 -23.05
C VAL A 171 -14.59 5.03 -22.85
N TRP A 172 -14.76 4.27 -21.75
CA TRP A 172 -16.03 3.62 -21.39
C TRP A 172 -17.15 4.63 -21.14
N LEU A 173 -16.84 5.74 -20.44
CA LEU A 173 -17.77 6.84 -20.20
C LEU A 173 -18.13 7.58 -21.51
N CYS A 174 -17.13 7.86 -22.35
CA CYS A 174 -17.34 8.53 -23.63
C CYS A 174 -18.11 7.67 -24.65
N THR A 175 -18.04 6.35 -24.55
CA THR A 175 -18.79 5.41 -25.41
C THR A 175 -20.23 5.18 -24.96
N GLY A 176 -20.68 5.83 -23.89
CA GLY A 176 -22.09 5.81 -23.45
C GLY A 176 -22.52 4.50 -22.79
N HIS A 177 -21.57 3.66 -22.36
CA HIS A 177 -21.90 2.46 -21.61
C HIS A 177 -22.49 2.81 -20.23
N GLN A 178 -23.45 2.00 -19.76
CA GLN A 178 -24.06 2.21 -18.45
C GLN A 178 -23.02 2.03 -17.33
N MET A 179 -22.99 2.98 -16.40
CA MET A 179 -22.20 2.83 -15.18
C MET A 179 -22.84 1.74 -14.33
N GLN A 180 -22.08 0.71 -13.95
CA GLN A 180 -22.53 -0.34 -13.04
C GLN A 180 -22.86 0.18 -11.63
N THR A 181 -22.38 1.38 -11.31
CA THR A 181 -22.63 2.05 -10.03
C THR A 181 -23.46 3.30 -10.27
N ASP A 182 -24.60 3.41 -9.59
CA ASP A 182 -25.43 4.61 -9.61
C ASP A 182 -24.86 5.69 -8.68
N TYR A 183 -24.21 6.69 -9.27
CA TYR A 183 -23.69 7.88 -8.59
C TYR A 183 -24.70 9.03 -8.49
N THR A 184 -25.87 8.92 -9.12
CA THR A 184 -26.85 10.03 -9.20
C THR A 184 -27.72 10.14 -7.96
N THR A 185 -27.92 9.02 -7.24
CA THR A 185 -28.74 8.98 -6.02
C THR A 185 -27.90 9.33 -4.79
N ALA A 186 -28.19 10.47 -4.14
CA ALA A 186 -27.48 10.93 -2.92
C ALA A 186 -27.50 9.91 -1.76
N LYS A 187 -28.48 9.01 -1.72
CA LYS A 187 -28.56 7.92 -0.75
C LYS A 187 -27.46 6.87 -0.91
N ASN A 188 -26.95 6.65 -2.13
CA ASN A 188 -25.87 5.69 -2.40
C ASN A 188 -24.50 6.20 -1.97
N TRP A 189 -24.37 7.50 -1.70
CA TRP A 189 -23.13 8.10 -1.21
C TRP A 189 -22.93 7.83 0.28
N ILE A 190 -24.01 7.78 1.06
CA ILE A 190 -23.94 7.59 2.51
C ILE A 190 -23.74 6.09 2.79
N PRO A 191 -22.59 5.68 3.38
CA PRO A 191 -22.36 4.29 3.74
C PRO A 191 -23.33 3.86 4.85
N ASP A 192 -23.96 2.70 4.69
CA ASP A 192 -24.79 2.11 5.74
C ASP A 192 -23.90 1.47 6.81
N LEU A 193 -23.58 2.25 7.84
CA LEU A 193 -22.74 1.84 8.98
C LEU A 193 -23.41 0.78 9.89
N GLY A 194 -24.67 0.40 9.62
CA GLY A 194 -25.37 -0.65 10.35
C GLY A 194 -24.91 -2.07 10.01
N HIS A 195 -24.23 -2.25 8.87
CA HIS A 195 -23.75 -3.56 8.43
C HIS A 195 -22.29 -3.78 8.84
N TRP A 196 -22.01 -4.96 9.42
CA TRP A 196 -20.67 -5.35 9.85
C TRP A 196 -19.64 -5.35 8.71
N ASP A 197 -20.07 -5.64 7.48
CA ASP A 197 -19.20 -5.67 6.30
C ASP A 197 -18.59 -4.29 6.00
N THR A 198 -19.37 -3.22 6.17
CA THR A 198 -18.89 -1.84 5.96
C THR A 198 -17.80 -1.45 6.96
N ILE A 199 -17.88 -1.95 8.19
CA ILE A 199 -16.86 -1.73 9.24
C ILE A 199 -15.57 -2.50 8.90
N VAL A 200 -15.70 -3.75 8.46
CA VAL A 200 -14.56 -4.58 8.02
C VAL A 200 -13.86 -3.95 6.81
N PHE A 201 -14.64 -3.38 5.89
CA PHE A 201 -14.12 -2.64 4.75
C PHE A 201 -13.38 -1.37 5.16
N LEU A 202 -13.96 -0.57 6.07
CA LEU A 202 -13.29 0.63 6.60
C LEU A 202 -11.95 0.27 7.25
N SER A 203 -11.89 -0.81 8.03
CA SER A 203 -10.64 -1.32 8.63
C SER A 203 -9.58 -1.69 7.57
N SER A 204 -10.00 -2.35 6.49
CA SER A 204 -9.12 -2.71 5.38
C SER A 204 -8.54 -1.48 4.68
N MET A 205 -9.32 -0.40 4.61
CA MET A 205 -8.91 0.87 4.02
C MET A 205 -8.00 1.68 4.91
N MET A 206 -8.27 1.68 6.21
CA MET A 206 -7.37 2.21 7.23
C MET A 206 -6.00 1.51 7.15
N PHE A 207 -5.99 0.18 6.98
CA PHE A 207 -4.76 -0.57 6.76
C PHE A 207 -4.06 -0.21 5.44
N ALA A 208 -4.79 0.15 4.37
CA ALA A 208 -4.19 0.59 3.12
C ALA A 208 -3.40 1.91 3.25
N PHE A 209 -3.74 2.74 4.25
CA PHE A 209 -3.02 3.95 4.60
C PHE A 209 -1.86 3.74 5.58
N ALA A 210 -1.73 2.55 6.16
CA ALA A 210 -0.60 2.21 7.02
C ALA A 210 0.68 2.06 6.18
N GLY A 211 1.80 2.50 6.72
CA GLY A 211 3.10 2.48 6.04
C GLY A 211 3.81 3.83 6.00
N LEU A 212 3.12 4.93 6.31
CA LEU A 212 3.75 6.25 6.48
C LEU A 212 4.81 6.23 7.58
N GLU A 213 4.60 5.43 8.61
CA GLU A 213 5.51 5.24 9.73
C GLU A 213 6.84 4.56 9.34
N VAL A 214 6.92 3.99 8.13
CA VAL A 214 8.13 3.37 7.60
C VAL A 214 9.06 4.38 6.95
N ALA A 215 8.53 5.44 6.33
CA ALA A 215 9.35 6.43 5.65
C ALA A 215 10.38 7.14 6.56
N PRO A 216 10.08 7.46 7.84
CA PRO A 216 11.06 8.01 8.77
C PRO A 216 12.03 7.00 9.40
N MET A 217 11.88 5.70 9.11
CA MET A 217 12.82 4.66 9.58
C MET A 217 14.04 4.50 8.66
N ILE A 218 14.05 5.17 7.51
CA ILE A 218 15.06 5.08 6.44
C ILE A 218 15.83 6.39 6.36
#